data_AF-A0A1G5D3I8-F1
#
_entry.id   AF-A0A1G5D3I8-F1
#
_cell.length_a   1.000
_cell.length_b   1.000
_cell.length_c   1.000
_cell.angle_alpha   90.00
_cell.angle_beta   90.00
_cell.angle_gamma   90.00
#
_symmetry.space_group_name_H-M   'P 1'
#
loop_
_entity.id
_entity.type
_entity.pdbx_description
1 polymer ?
#
loop_
_entity_poly.entity_id
_entity_poly.type
_entity_poly.pdbx_seq_one_letter_code
_entity_poly.pdbx_strand_id
1 'polypeptide(L)'
;MRTELATKSDVSFWKIILEQMSCHLGQSSISLVPTKKPGVRWLVLVGLCGEGLSKYRTIAEKRNSSKKPTLVKNSSTKREKSIGERGVMEDQSFNEEDFKGKFKEEYKKYRSSISKPNILVMGGTGTGKSSLVNMVFGEERAQVGAGEPVTSGIKPYESEFVTIYDSEGYESGKENQNKYKENIVKFVTDREGKLEKQIHLVWYCISFASHRIWDIDIELVKEIKYKKIPIAVIFTQADVVSDEDAEKLIQTFKESCPGVPVFEVSKDPELGLSVEDLIDWAYENIDESVRHAFITAVKRGFNKKNAEAKNVIKLHSGIAASSAATPVPFSDAPLLVANQVTMLAKITSIWDIQGVDSIVSGGTLGQISTQVGRTLVGNLAKLIPGAGQAAGYIINASVASGLTAAIGWAVNDLCYRYKKDMLDGKNVDIQKYFDSEVLQELIKQYMKKEL
;
A
#
# COMPACT_ATOMS: atom_id res chain seq x y z
N MET A 1 1.24 -23.54 -12.32
CA MET A 1 0.80 -24.75 -11.60
C MET A 1 1.98 -25.29 -10.80
N ARG A 2 1.95 -25.25 -9.46
CA ARG A 2 2.84 -26.06 -8.61
C ARG A 2 2.13 -27.39 -8.36
N THR A 3 2.77 -28.50 -8.69
CA THR A 3 2.29 -29.85 -8.34
C THR A 3 3.23 -30.43 -7.30
N GLU A 4 2.75 -30.62 -6.08
CA GLU A 4 3.46 -31.32 -5.01
C GLU A 4 2.97 -32.76 -4.90
N LEU A 5 3.86 -33.70 -4.61
CA LEU A 5 3.57 -35.14 -4.52
C LEU A 5 3.52 -35.53 -3.04
N ALA A 6 2.39 -36.06 -2.57
CA ALA A 6 2.20 -36.49 -1.18
C ALA A 6 2.31 -38.02 -1.03
N THR A 7 2.90 -38.50 0.07
CA THR A 7 2.98 -39.93 0.42
C THR A 7 1.98 -40.29 1.55
N LYS A 8 1.84 -41.58 1.89
CA LYS A 8 0.70 -42.15 2.64
C LYS A 8 0.41 -41.54 4.02
N SER A 9 1.41 -40.96 4.70
CA SER A 9 1.25 -40.34 6.03
C SER A 9 0.66 -38.93 5.99
N ASP A 10 0.55 -38.34 4.80
CA ASP A 10 0.21 -36.92 4.61
C ASP A 10 -1.26 -36.67 4.27
N VAL A 11 -2.03 -37.71 3.92
CA VAL A 11 -3.37 -37.53 3.34
C VAL A 11 -4.36 -36.90 4.33
N SER A 12 -4.29 -37.26 5.61
CA SER A 12 -5.14 -36.68 6.66
C SER A 12 -4.77 -35.22 6.97
N PHE A 13 -3.47 -34.92 6.97
CA PHE A 13 -2.92 -33.59 7.23
C PHE A 13 -3.28 -32.60 6.13
N TRP A 14 -3.13 -33.00 4.86
CA TRP A 14 -3.56 -32.16 3.74
C TRP A 14 -5.07 -32.03 3.65
N LYS A 15 -5.87 -33.03 4.07
CA LYS A 15 -7.33 -32.90 4.09
C LYS A 15 -7.79 -31.81 5.07
N ILE A 16 -7.15 -31.71 6.23
CA ILE A 16 -7.42 -30.68 7.25
C ILE A 16 -7.01 -29.29 6.75
N ILE A 17 -5.81 -29.16 6.16
CA ILE A 17 -5.36 -27.89 5.57
C ILE A 17 -6.28 -27.46 4.42
N LEU A 18 -6.74 -28.39 3.59
CA LEU A 18 -7.63 -28.11 2.46
C LEU A 18 -9.06 -27.73 2.92
N GLU A 19 -9.57 -28.34 3.99
CA GLU A 19 -10.86 -27.95 4.61
C GLU A 19 -10.80 -26.54 5.23
N GLN A 20 -9.68 -26.16 5.84
CA GLN A 20 -9.48 -24.80 6.37
C GLN A 20 -9.32 -23.75 5.27
N MET A 21 -8.62 -24.07 4.18
CA MET A 21 -8.46 -23.16 3.04
C MET A 21 -9.78 -22.94 2.27
N SER A 22 -10.63 -23.98 2.18
CA SER A 22 -11.94 -23.87 1.51
C SER A 22 -12.96 -23.02 2.28
N CYS A 23 -12.81 -22.88 3.61
CA CYS A 23 -13.63 -21.97 4.42
C CYS A 23 -13.23 -20.49 4.27
N HIS A 24 -12.01 -20.19 3.82
CA HIS A 24 -11.49 -18.81 3.68
C HIS A 24 -11.53 -18.28 2.24
N LEU A 25 -11.57 -19.16 1.24
CA LEU A 25 -11.61 -18.81 -0.18
C LEU A 25 -12.95 -19.27 -0.75
N GLY A 26 -13.94 -18.39 -0.77
CA GLY A 26 -15.25 -18.66 -1.36
C GLY A 26 -15.14 -19.35 -2.73
N GLN A 27 -15.80 -20.51 -2.83
CA GLN A 27 -16.01 -21.33 -4.04
C GLN A 27 -14.78 -21.57 -4.95
N SER A 28 -13.74 -22.22 -4.43
CA SER A 28 -12.76 -22.92 -5.27
C SER A 28 -12.86 -24.44 -5.06
N SER A 29 -13.07 -25.20 -6.14
CA SER A 29 -13.19 -26.66 -6.10
C SER A 29 -11.83 -27.33 -6.27
N ILE A 30 -11.37 -28.01 -5.22
CA ILE A 30 -10.11 -28.77 -5.21
C ILE A 30 -10.43 -30.26 -5.39
N SER A 31 -9.71 -30.96 -6.27
CA SER A 31 -9.95 -32.38 -6.56
C SER A 31 -8.67 -33.22 -6.51
N LEU A 32 -8.78 -34.45 -5.97
CA LEU A 32 -7.71 -35.44 -5.92
C LEU A 32 -7.84 -36.43 -7.08
N VAL A 33 -6.81 -36.54 -7.91
CA VAL A 33 -6.79 -37.47 -9.07
C VAL A 33 -5.82 -38.62 -8.83
N PRO A 34 -6.24 -39.90 -8.98
CA PRO A 34 -5.36 -41.04 -8.73
C PRO A 34 -4.29 -41.20 -9.82
N THR A 35 -3.08 -41.60 -9.44
CA THR A 35 -1.95 -41.77 -10.37
C THR A 35 -1.47 -43.21 -10.43
N LYS A 36 -0.92 -43.63 -11.58
CA LYS A 36 -0.33 -44.96 -11.80
C LYS A 36 1.20 -45.02 -11.55
N LYS A 37 1.82 -43.99 -10.98
CA LYS A 37 3.28 -44.01 -10.67
C LYS A 37 3.57 -44.87 -9.43
N PRO A 38 4.63 -45.71 -9.43
CA PRO A 38 5.04 -46.43 -8.22
C PRO A 38 5.50 -45.42 -7.16
N GLY A 39 4.89 -45.48 -5.98
CA GLY A 39 5.23 -44.60 -4.84
C GLY A 39 4.40 -43.33 -4.70
N VAL A 40 3.55 -42.96 -5.67
CA VAL A 40 2.63 -41.80 -5.54
C VAL A 40 1.23 -42.17 -6.00
N ARG A 41 0.25 -42.09 -5.10
CA ARG A 41 -1.11 -42.58 -5.35
C ARG A 41 -2.09 -41.51 -5.82
N TRP A 42 -1.86 -40.22 -5.50
CA TRP A 42 -2.78 -39.11 -5.80
C TRP A 42 -2.06 -37.81 -6.16
N LEU A 43 -2.69 -36.97 -6.99
CA LEU A 43 -2.25 -35.63 -7.40
C LEU A 43 -3.33 -34.61 -7.03
N VAL A 44 -2.95 -33.47 -6.44
CA VAL A 44 -3.88 -32.38 -6.08
C VAL A 44 -3.92 -31.36 -7.22
N LEU A 45 -5.12 -31.06 -7.72
CA LEU A 45 -5.36 -29.98 -8.68
C LEU A 45 -6.23 -28.90 -8.04
N VAL A 46 -5.76 -27.65 -8.11
CA VAL A 46 -6.50 -26.46 -7.69
C VAL A 46 -6.92 -25.71 -8.96
N GLY A 47 -8.23 -25.64 -9.22
CA GLY A 47 -8.81 -24.90 -10.33
C GLY A 47 -9.51 -23.64 -9.86
N LEU A 48 -9.20 -22.50 -10.46
CA LEU A 48 -10.03 -21.29 -10.38
C LEU A 48 -11.17 -21.45 -11.40
N CYS A 49 -12.42 -21.18 -11.00
CA CYS A 49 -13.58 -21.40 -11.85
C CYS A 49 -13.58 -20.38 -13.02
N GLY A 50 -13.60 -20.89 -14.25
CA GLY A 50 -13.63 -20.17 -15.52
C GLY A 50 -13.23 -21.10 -16.66
N GLU A 51 -14.14 -21.34 -17.60
CA GLU A 51 -14.17 -22.35 -18.67
C GLU A 51 -12.83 -22.90 -19.22
N GLY A 52 -12.70 -24.24 -19.32
CA GLY A 52 -11.63 -24.84 -20.15
C GLY A 52 -11.10 -26.23 -19.78
N LEU A 53 -11.94 -27.18 -19.35
CA LEU A 53 -11.47 -28.52 -18.93
C LEU A 53 -11.28 -29.58 -20.05
N SER A 54 -11.42 -29.23 -21.34
CA SER A 54 -11.31 -30.23 -22.43
C SER A 54 -9.95 -30.31 -23.15
N LYS A 55 -8.96 -29.44 -22.85
CA LYS A 55 -7.69 -29.37 -23.62
C LYS A 55 -6.46 -30.04 -22.99
N TYR A 56 -6.51 -30.54 -21.75
CA TYR A 56 -5.29 -30.86 -20.98
C TYR A 56 -4.92 -32.33 -20.85
N ARG A 57 -5.54 -33.23 -21.64
CA ARG A 57 -5.24 -34.67 -21.60
C ARG A 57 -3.95 -35.09 -22.35
N THR A 58 -3.31 -34.19 -23.10
CA THR A 58 -2.28 -34.58 -24.10
C THR A 58 -0.83 -34.28 -23.68
N ILE A 59 -0.58 -33.60 -22.56
CA ILE A 59 0.79 -33.13 -22.21
C ILE A 59 1.56 -34.11 -21.30
N ALA A 60 0.86 -35.00 -20.58
CA ALA A 60 1.48 -35.89 -19.60
C ALA A 60 2.22 -37.11 -20.20
N GLU A 61 2.01 -37.42 -21.49
CA GLU A 61 2.57 -38.64 -22.11
C GLU A 61 3.93 -38.44 -22.82
N LYS A 62 4.43 -37.19 -22.97
CA LYS A 62 5.63 -36.93 -23.79
C LYS A 62 6.97 -36.74 -23.05
N ARG A 63 7.05 -36.91 -21.73
CA ARG A 63 8.33 -36.83 -20.98
C ARG A 63 8.66 -38.14 -20.29
N ASN A 64 8.99 -39.17 -21.08
CA ASN A 64 9.55 -40.42 -20.58
C ASN A 64 10.60 -40.98 -21.56
N SER A 65 11.71 -40.27 -21.73
CA SER A 65 13.04 -40.81 -22.07
C SER A 65 14.04 -39.71 -21.69
N SER A 66 15.05 -39.90 -20.85
CA SER A 66 16.14 -40.84 -20.98
C SER A 66 17.15 -40.61 -19.82
N LYS A 67 17.99 -41.62 -19.57
CA LYS A 67 19.26 -41.64 -18.80
C LYS A 67 19.22 -41.90 -17.28
N LYS A 68 19.58 -43.13 -16.93
CA LYS A 68 20.16 -43.58 -15.63
C LYS A 68 21.57 -43.00 -15.44
N PRO A 69 22.06 -42.79 -14.21
CA PRO A 69 23.49 -42.70 -13.92
C PRO A 69 24.06 -44.01 -13.36
N THR A 70 25.31 -44.25 -13.75
CA THR A 70 26.19 -45.40 -13.54
C THR A 70 26.91 -45.35 -12.18
N LEU A 71 27.19 -46.52 -11.62
CA LEU A 71 28.05 -46.75 -10.45
C LEU A 71 29.53 -46.56 -10.80
N VAL A 72 30.27 -45.79 -10.00
CA VAL A 72 31.75 -45.81 -9.97
C VAL A 72 32.20 -46.03 -8.52
N LYS A 73 32.95 -47.12 -8.32
CA LYS A 73 33.73 -47.45 -7.12
C LYS A 73 35.15 -46.86 -7.28
N ASN A 74 35.72 -46.38 -6.17
CA ASN A 74 37.15 -46.39 -5.76
C ASN A 74 37.27 -45.41 -4.57
N SER A 75 38.13 -45.53 -3.56
CA SER A 75 38.92 -46.60 -2.94
C SER A 75 39.52 -45.94 -1.69
N SER A 76 39.44 -46.64 -0.56
CA SER A 76 40.09 -46.43 0.74
C SER A 76 41.22 -45.38 0.88
N THR A 77 41.09 -44.49 1.87
CA THR A 77 42.18 -44.18 2.81
C THR A 77 41.63 -43.75 4.17
N LYS A 78 41.98 -44.51 5.22
CA LYS A 78 41.70 -44.25 6.63
C LYS A 78 42.31 -42.92 7.08
N ARG A 79 41.52 -42.08 7.76
CA ARG A 79 41.99 -41.25 8.88
C ARG A 79 40.89 -41.18 9.94
N GLU A 80 41.11 -41.92 11.03
CA GLU A 80 40.43 -41.71 12.30
C GLU A 80 40.74 -40.30 12.80
N LYS A 81 39.71 -39.49 13.07
CA LYS A 81 39.82 -38.32 13.94
C LYS A 81 38.57 -38.23 14.81
N SER A 82 38.82 -38.47 16.10
CA SER A 82 38.13 -38.02 17.30
C SER A 82 36.74 -37.38 17.14
N ILE A 83 35.78 -38.02 17.79
CA ILE A 83 34.55 -37.42 18.31
C ILE A 83 34.97 -36.22 19.18
N GLY A 84 34.82 -35.01 18.64
CA GLY A 84 35.11 -33.75 19.31
C GLY A 84 33.91 -32.84 19.17
N GLU A 85 33.28 -32.57 20.31
CA GLU A 85 32.44 -31.42 20.63
C GLU A 85 31.28 -31.09 19.68
N ARG A 86 30.06 -31.35 20.19
CA ARG A 86 28.84 -30.64 19.82
C ARG A 86 29.12 -29.14 19.90
N GLY A 87 29.40 -28.53 18.76
CA GLY A 87 29.31 -27.08 18.59
C GLY A 87 27.90 -26.66 18.96
N VAL A 88 27.79 -25.93 20.07
CA VAL A 88 26.65 -25.07 20.35
C VAL A 88 26.44 -24.23 19.10
N MET A 89 25.28 -24.35 18.45
CA MET A 89 24.92 -23.46 17.36
C MET A 89 24.98 -22.03 17.92
N GLU A 90 25.86 -21.20 17.34
CA GLU A 90 25.88 -19.77 17.61
C GLU A 90 24.47 -19.21 17.42
N ASP A 91 23.97 -18.58 18.46
CA ASP A 91 22.74 -17.81 18.49
C ASP A 91 22.84 -16.72 17.40
N GLN A 92 22.23 -16.95 16.24
CA GLN A 92 22.05 -15.92 15.22
C GLN A 92 20.95 -14.96 15.68
N SER A 93 21.22 -14.23 16.76
CA SER A 93 20.41 -13.10 17.18
C SER A 93 20.47 -12.06 16.06
N PHE A 94 19.32 -11.78 15.43
CA PHE A 94 19.19 -10.67 14.50
C PHE A 94 19.63 -9.38 15.20
N ASN A 95 20.78 -8.82 14.81
CA ASN A 95 21.35 -7.66 15.49
C ASN A 95 20.63 -6.38 15.04
N GLU A 96 20.67 -5.34 15.87
CA GLU A 96 20.04 -4.04 15.62
C GLU A 96 20.51 -3.43 14.29
N GLU A 97 21.78 -3.61 13.92
CA GLU A 97 22.33 -3.14 12.65
C GLU A 97 21.71 -3.83 11.42
N ASP A 98 21.45 -5.14 11.51
CA ASP A 98 20.82 -5.92 10.41
C ASP A 98 19.38 -5.46 10.17
N PHE A 99 18.66 -5.12 11.23
CA PHE A 99 17.32 -4.52 11.11
C PHE A 99 17.37 -3.18 10.40
N LYS A 100 18.25 -2.28 10.85
CA LYS A 100 18.36 -0.93 10.31
C LYS A 100 18.66 -0.98 8.81
N GLY A 101 19.59 -1.83 8.40
CA GLY A 101 19.94 -2.04 6.99
C GLY A 101 18.74 -2.53 6.17
N LYS A 102 18.11 -3.64 6.60
CA LYS A 102 16.99 -4.24 5.86
C LYS A 102 15.76 -3.34 5.81
N PHE A 103 15.46 -2.62 6.89
CA PHE A 103 14.36 -1.67 6.92
C PHE A 103 14.56 -0.57 5.88
N LYS A 104 15.75 0.03 5.84
CA LYS A 104 16.07 1.09 4.86
C LYS A 104 15.98 0.57 3.43
N GLU A 105 16.48 -0.64 3.19
CA GLU A 105 16.39 -1.29 1.88
C GLU A 105 14.93 -1.49 1.46
N GLU A 106 14.11 -2.11 2.31
CA GLU A 106 12.69 -2.38 2.03
C GLU A 106 11.89 -1.09 1.91
N TYR A 107 12.18 -0.07 2.73
CA TYR A 107 11.56 1.25 2.66
C TYR A 107 11.84 1.92 1.31
N LYS A 108 13.11 1.96 0.90
CA LYS A 108 13.52 2.54 -0.38
C LYS A 108 12.94 1.78 -1.56
N LYS A 109 13.01 0.44 -1.52
CA LYS A 109 12.51 -0.46 -2.56
C LYS A 109 11.00 -0.31 -2.75
N TYR A 110 10.25 -0.22 -1.66
CA TYR A 110 8.81 0.00 -1.74
C TYR A 110 8.53 1.33 -2.42
N ARG A 111 9.15 2.43 -1.97
CA ARG A 111 8.96 3.76 -2.54
C ARG A 111 9.35 3.84 -4.02
N SER A 112 10.48 3.24 -4.42
CA SER A 112 10.92 3.25 -5.82
C SER A 112 10.13 2.34 -6.76
N SER A 113 9.33 1.42 -6.21
CA SER A 113 8.47 0.52 -7.00
C SER A 113 7.10 1.10 -7.33
N ILE A 114 6.74 2.24 -6.73
CA ILE A 114 5.42 2.85 -6.88
C ILE A 114 5.39 3.71 -8.15
N SER A 115 4.41 3.45 -9.01
CA SER A 115 4.14 4.32 -10.16
C SER A 115 3.36 5.57 -9.68
N LYS A 116 3.83 6.75 -10.06
CA LYS A 116 3.20 8.02 -9.67
C LYS A 116 2.05 8.40 -10.62
N PRO A 117 0.90 8.87 -10.10
CA PRO A 117 -0.15 9.46 -10.90
C PRO A 117 0.26 10.83 -11.45
N ASN A 118 -0.36 11.16 -12.56
CA ASN A 118 -0.34 12.47 -13.19
C ASN A 118 -1.72 13.10 -13.04
N ILE A 119 -1.81 14.24 -12.36
CA ILE A 119 -3.07 14.92 -12.07
C ILE A 119 -3.07 16.26 -12.78
N LEU A 120 -4.07 16.52 -13.61
CA LEU A 120 -4.23 17.81 -14.29
C LEU A 120 -5.20 18.70 -13.52
N VAL A 121 -4.77 19.93 -13.23
CA VAL A 121 -5.59 20.96 -12.58
C VAL A 121 -5.86 22.09 -13.58
N MET A 122 -7.14 22.36 -13.80
CA MET A 122 -7.62 23.26 -14.86
C MET A 122 -8.73 24.19 -14.39
N GLY A 123 -8.97 25.27 -15.15
CA GLY A 123 -9.93 26.33 -14.81
C GLY A 123 -9.37 27.73 -15.06
N GLY A 124 -10.25 28.73 -15.05
CA GLY A 124 -9.91 30.13 -15.35
C GLY A 124 -8.87 30.76 -14.42
N THR A 125 -8.34 31.92 -14.79
CA THR A 125 -7.42 32.67 -13.93
C THR A 125 -8.12 33.11 -12.64
N GLY A 126 -7.44 33.00 -11.49
CA GLY A 126 -8.01 33.38 -10.19
C GLY A 126 -8.99 32.37 -9.57
N THR A 127 -9.26 31.23 -10.20
CA THR A 127 -10.21 30.19 -9.70
C THR A 127 -9.68 29.37 -8.52
N GLY A 128 -8.52 29.67 -7.96
CA GLY A 128 -7.99 28.98 -6.77
C GLY A 128 -7.27 27.64 -7.03
N LYS A 129 -6.90 27.30 -8.28
CA LYS A 129 -6.15 26.08 -8.63
C LYS A 129 -4.93 25.78 -7.74
N SER A 130 -3.99 26.71 -7.66
CA SER A 130 -2.78 26.54 -6.86
C SER A 130 -3.08 26.47 -5.35
N SER A 131 -4.18 27.10 -4.91
CA SER A 131 -4.65 26.97 -3.52
C SER A 131 -5.20 25.58 -3.23
N LEU A 132 -6.00 25.00 -4.14
CA LEU A 132 -6.47 23.62 -4.04
C LEU A 132 -5.30 22.64 -3.98
N VAL A 133 -4.30 22.82 -4.86
CA VAL A 133 -3.09 22.00 -4.86
C VAL A 133 -2.39 22.03 -3.50
N ASN A 134 -2.20 23.23 -2.93
CA ASN A 134 -1.57 23.37 -1.62
C ASN A 134 -2.42 22.79 -0.48
N MET A 135 -3.76 22.87 -0.55
CA MET A 135 -4.65 22.27 0.45
C MET A 135 -4.57 20.74 0.45
N VAL A 136 -4.48 20.10 -0.73
CA VAL A 136 -4.45 18.64 -0.84
C VAL A 136 -3.04 18.06 -0.62
N PHE A 137 -2.02 18.71 -1.18
CA PHE A 137 -0.67 18.17 -1.27
C PHE A 137 0.38 18.91 -0.44
N GLY A 138 0.08 20.15 -0.02
CA GLY A 138 0.95 20.98 0.80
C GLY A 138 1.59 22.19 0.11
N GLU A 139 1.91 23.20 0.94
CA GLU A 139 2.38 24.53 0.55
C GLU A 139 3.68 24.56 -0.26
N GLU A 140 4.55 23.56 -0.11
CA GLU A 140 5.82 23.50 -0.86
C GLU A 140 5.62 23.07 -2.32
N ARG A 141 4.48 22.48 -2.73
CA ARG A 141 4.38 21.85 -4.05
C ARG A 141 4.10 22.82 -5.19
N ALA A 142 3.36 23.90 -4.96
CA ALA A 142 3.18 24.93 -5.98
C ALA A 142 4.35 25.94 -6.01
N GLN A 143 5.14 26.02 -4.94
CA GLN A 143 6.27 26.96 -4.79
C GLN A 143 7.64 26.36 -5.15
N VAL A 144 7.83 25.03 -5.05
CA VAL A 144 9.13 24.38 -5.26
C VAL A 144 9.17 23.63 -6.59
N GLY A 145 10.16 23.99 -7.43
CA GLY A 145 10.66 23.21 -8.54
C GLY A 145 9.72 23.07 -9.73
N ALA A 146 9.50 24.15 -10.47
CA ALA A 146 8.99 24.02 -11.83
C ALA A 146 9.97 23.14 -12.62
N GLY A 147 9.54 21.94 -13.01
CA GLY A 147 10.22 21.25 -14.10
C GLY A 147 10.17 22.11 -15.35
N GLU A 148 11.03 21.85 -16.32
CA GLU A 148 10.96 22.53 -17.62
C GLU A 148 9.52 22.46 -18.15
N PRO A 149 8.92 23.59 -18.59
CA PRO A 149 7.56 23.61 -19.10
C PRO A 149 7.37 22.53 -20.16
N VAL A 150 6.55 21.52 -19.87
CA VAL A 150 6.34 20.41 -20.82
C VAL A 150 5.51 20.87 -22.01
N THR A 151 4.69 21.91 -21.82
CA THR A 151 3.88 22.57 -22.84
C THR A 151 3.66 24.01 -22.40
N SER A 152 3.62 24.96 -23.35
CA SER A 152 3.31 26.36 -23.04
C SER A 152 1.98 26.45 -22.27
N GLY A 153 1.97 27.13 -21.13
CA GLY A 153 0.78 27.27 -20.29
C GLY A 153 0.41 26.05 -19.42
N ILE A 154 1.22 25.00 -19.32
CA ILE A 154 0.98 23.88 -18.38
C ILE A 154 2.29 23.55 -17.64
N LYS A 155 2.30 23.82 -16.34
CA LYS A 155 3.49 23.70 -15.48
C LYS A 155 3.45 22.39 -14.68
N PRO A 156 4.50 21.56 -14.77
CA PRO A 156 4.63 20.37 -13.93
C PRO A 156 5.19 20.70 -12.54
N TYR A 157 4.56 20.14 -11.51
CA TYR A 157 5.06 20.07 -10.15
C TYR A 157 5.27 18.59 -9.80
N GLU A 158 6.53 18.15 -9.86
CA GLU A 158 6.87 16.75 -9.63
C GLU A 158 7.29 16.52 -8.18
N SER A 159 6.73 15.46 -7.59
CA SER A 159 7.19 14.90 -6.33
C SER A 159 7.50 13.41 -6.50
N GLU A 160 7.98 12.78 -5.42
CA GLU A 160 8.23 11.35 -5.40
C GLU A 160 6.98 10.52 -5.72
N PHE A 161 5.80 10.99 -5.34
CA PHE A 161 4.56 10.21 -5.39
C PHE A 161 3.46 10.76 -6.28
N VAL A 162 3.63 11.92 -6.89
CA VAL A 162 2.64 12.51 -7.80
C VAL A 162 3.31 13.56 -8.67
N THR A 163 2.85 13.66 -9.92
CA THR A 163 3.09 14.83 -10.76
C THR A 163 1.77 15.59 -10.92
N ILE A 164 1.81 16.88 -10.60
CA ILE A 164 0.67 17.78 -10.75
C ILE A 164 0.94 18.68 -11.95
N TYR A 165 0.05 18.71 -12.91
CA TYR A 165 0.09 19.62 -14.03
C TYR A 165 -0.90 20.76 -13.76
N ASP A 166 -0.38 21.93 -13.37
CA ASP A 166 -1.20 23.15 -13.20
C ASP A 166 -1.22 23.92 -14.51
N SER A 167 -2.41 24.14 -15.05
CA SER A 167 -2.57 24.93 -16.26
C SER A 167 -2.64 26.43 -15.93
N GLU A 168 -2.03 27.27 -16.75
CA GLU A 168 -2.25 28.71 -16.69
C GLU A 168 -3.70 28.99 -17.05
N GLY A 169 -4.42 29.71 -16.19
CA GLY A 169 -5.85 29.92 -16.38
C GLY A 169 -6.15 30.68 -17.65
N TYR A 170 -7.28 30.36 -18.28
CA TYR A 170 -7.76 31.17 -19.39
C TYR A 170 -8.22 32.55 -18.90
N GLU A 171 -7.98 33.56 -19.73
CA GLU A 171 -8.52 34.91 -19.55
C GLU A 171 -9.82 35.10 -20.32
N SER A 172 -10.46 36.25 -20.15
CA SER A 172 -11.66 36.60 -20.91
C SER A 172 -11.38 36.70 -22.42
N GLY A 173 -12.40 36.35 -23.22
CA GLY A 173 -12.34 36.42 -24.67
C GLY A 173 -12.31 35.05 -25.34
N LYS A 174 -13.14 34.87 -26.37
CA LYS A 174 -13.34 33.58 -27.06
C LYS A 174 -12.05 33.01 -27.66
N GLU A 175 -11.17 33.86 -28.17
CA GLU A 175 -9.90 33.40 -28.76
C GLU A 175 -8.97 32.78 -27.70
N ASN A 176 -8.83 33.42 -26.54
CA ASN A 176 -8.02 32.93 -25.43
C ASN A 176 -8.60 31.63 -24.85
N GLN A 177 -9.93 31.57 -24.72
CA GLN A 177 -10.65 30.38 -24.29
C GLN A 177 -10.45 29.21 -25.25
N ASN A 178 -10.59 29.43 -26.57
CA ASN A 178 -10.37 28.39 -27.58
C ASN A 178 -8.92 27.88 -27.58
N LYS A 179 -7.93 28.79 -27.52
CA LYS A 179 -6.51 28.41 -27.43
C LYS A 179 -6.22 27.57 -26.19
N TYR A 180 -6.76 27.96 -25.03
CA TYR A 180 -6.61 27.20 -23.80
C TYR A 180 -7.22 25.79 -23.94
N LYS A 181 -8.43 25.72 -24.48
CA LYS A 181 -9.14 24.47 -24.71
C LYS A 181 -8.35 23.52 -25.62
N GLU A 182 -7.92 24.00 -26.78
CA GLU A 182 -7.11 23.22 -27.73
C GLU A 182 -5.81 22.72 -27.09
N ASN A 183 -5.14 23.57 -26.32
CA ASN A 183 -3.90 23.22 -25.63
C ASN A 183 -4.10 22.10 -24.60
N ILE A 184 -5.16 22.19 -23.77
CA ILE A 184 -5.50 21.15 -22.79
C ILE A 184 -5.84 19.82 -23.46
N VAL A 185 -6.72 19.85 -24.47
CA VAL A 185 -7.13 18.64 -25.20
C VAL A 185 -5.93 17.97 -25.87
N LYS A 186 -5.07 18.76 -26.51
CA LYS A 186 -3.84 18.26 -27.11
C LYS A 186 -2.90 17.66 -26.06
N PHE A 187 -2.68 18.37 -24.95
CA PHE A 187 -1.80 17.93 -23.86
C PHE A 187 -2.21 16.55 -23.31
N VAL A 188 -3.51 16.35 -23.09
CA VAL A 188 -4.07 15.07 -22.65
C VAL A 188 -3.90 14.01 -23.74
N THR A 189 -4.28 14.32 -24.98
CA THR A 189 -4.24 13.38 -26.11
C THR A 189 -2.83 12.89 -26.41
N ASP A 190 -1.83 13.77 -26.41
CA ASP A 190 -0.43 13.45 -26.69
C ASP A 190 0.19 12.49 -25.65
N ARG A 191 -0.48 12.29 -24.52
CA ARG A 191 -0.05 11.44 -23.39
C ARG A 191 -0.85 10.16 -23.24
N GLU A 192 -1.90 9.97 -24.04
CA GLU A 192 -2.70 8.75 -24.01
C GLU A 192 -1.87 7.51 -24.38
N GLY A 193 -2.21 6.36 -23.76
CA GLY A 193 -1.64 5.06 -24.11
C GLY A 193 -0.29 4.71 -23.45
N LYS A 194 0.30 5.59 -22.63
CA LYS A 194 1.48 5.29 -21.81
C LYS A 194 1.18 5.58 -20.34
N LEU A 195 1.18 4.54 -19.51
CA LEU A 195 0.79 4.65 -18.09
C LEU A 195 1.62 5.68 -17.33
N GLU A 196 2.90 5.85 -17.65
CA GLU A 196 3.78 6.79 -16.96
C GLU A 196 3.51 8.26 -17.35
N LYS A 197 2.87 8.49 -18.50
CA LYS A 197 2.66 9.84 -19.05
C LYS A 197 1.20 10.28 -19.04
N GLN A 198 0.27 9.33 -19.13
CA GLN A 198 -1.16 9.61 -19.22
C GLN A 198 -1.63 10.39 -18.01
N ILE A 199 -2.65 11.21 -18.20
CA ILE A 199 -3.35 11.89 -17.11
C ILE A 199 -4.30 10.89 -16.47
N HIS A 200 -4.14 10.67 -15.17
CA HIS A 200 -4.88 9.67 -14.41
C HIS A 200 -6.11 10.27 -13.72
N LEU A 201 -6.10 11.58 -13.49
CA LEU A 201 -7.15 12.30 -12.77
C LEU A 201 -7.16 13.76 -13.21
N VAL A 202 -8.35 14.36 -13.30
CA VAL A 202 -8.53 15.77 -13.62
C VAL A 202 -9.36 16.48 -12.55
N TRP A 203 -8.89 17.64 -12.12
CA TRP A 203 -9.63 18.56 -11.26
C TRP A 203 -9.89 19.86 -12.02
N TYR A 204 -11.17 20.19 -12.19
CA TYR A 204 -11.60 21.44 -12.81
C TYR A 204 -12.07 22.42 -11.74
N CYS A 205 -11.39 23.54 -11.57
CA CYS A 205 -11.76 24.57 -10.62
C CYS A 205 -12.69 25.61 -11.24
N ILE A 206 -13.83 25.85 -10.60
CA ILE A 206 -14.73 26.98 -10.85
C ILE A 206 -14.77 27.79 -9.56
N SER A 207 -14.62 29.12 -9.60
CA SER A 207 -14.75 29.93 -8.38
C SER A 207 -16.18 30.39 -8.20
N PHE A 208 -16.72 30.32 -6.99
CA PHE A 208 -17.99 30.93 -6.64
C PHE A 208 -17.98 32.46 -6.81
N ALA A 209 -16.82 33.11 -6.67
CA ALA A 209 -16.67 34.56 -6.86
C ALA A 209 -16.96 35.03 -8.30
N SER A 210 -16.98 34.12 -9.29
CA SER A 210 -17.38 34.48 -10.65
C SER A 210 -18.89 34.67 -10.79
N HIS A 211 -19.68 34.12 -9.86
CA HIS A 211 -21.15 34.03 -9.90
C HIS A 211 -21.72 33.39 -11.20
N ARG A 212 -20.88 32.76 -12.02
CA ARG A 212 -21.25 32.26 -13.35
C ARG A 212 -20.39 31.09 -13.79
N ILE A 213 -21.04 30.14 -14.46
CA ILE A 213 -20.40 29.07 -15.22
C ILE A 213 -20.31 29.49 -16.68
N TRP A 214 -19.11 29.38 -17.27
CA TRP A 214 -18.85 29.71 -18.66
C TRP A 214 -19.02 28.49 -19.57
N ASP A 215 -19.31 28.71 -20.85
CA ASP A 215 -19.46 27.64 -21.83
C ASP A 215 -18.22 26.75 -21.91
N ILE A 216 -17.02 27.36 -21.83
CA ILE A 216 -15.75 26.64 -21.81
C ILE A 216 -15.63 25.66 -20.63
N ASP A 217 -16.21 25.97 -19.47
CA ASP A 217 -16.19 25.08 -18.30
C ASP A 217 -16.92 23.78 -18.63
N ILE A 218 -18.12 23.91 -19.20
CA ILE A 218 -18.98 22.78 -19.59
C ILE A 218 -18.34 21.98 -20.73
N GLU A 219 -17.81 22.66 -21.74
CA GLU A 219 -17.18 22.03 -22.90
C GLU A 219 -15.96 21.20 -22.51
N LEU A 220 -15.04 21.76 -21.74
CA LEU A 220 -13.83 21.05 -21.31
C LEU A 220 -14.15 19.86 -20.41
N VAL A 221 -15.08 20.02 -19.46
CA VAL A 221 -15.49 18.89 -18.62
C VAL A 221 -16.05 17.74 -19.45
N LYS A 222 -16.91 18.05 -20.43
CA LYS A 222 -17.47 17.03 -21.34
C LYS A 222 -16.41 16.35 -22.18
N GLU A 223 -15.43 17.09 -22.69
CA GLU A 223 -14.33 16.55 -23.49
C GLU A 223 -13.42 15.61 -22.70
N ILE A 224 -13.03 16.00 -21.48
CA ILE A 224 -12.23 15.13 -20.60
C ILE A 224 -13.02 13.88 -20.20
N LYS A 225 -14.30 14.03 -19.85
CA LYS A 225 -15.18 12.90 -19.54
C LYS A 225 -15.30 11.94 -20.71
N TYR A 226 -15.41 12.45 -21.94
CA TYR A 226 -15.47 11.63 -23.16
C TYR A 226 -14.20 10.80 -23.36
N LYS A 227 -13.04 11.33 -22.98
CA LYS A 227 -11.76 10.60 -22.96
C LYS A 227 -11.65 9.54 -21.86
N LYS A 228 -12.70 9.37 -21.04
CA LYS A 228 -12.77 8.40 -19.93
C LYS A 228 -11.72 8.62 -18.84
N ILE A 229 -11.22 9.84 -18.71
CA ILE A 229 -10.35 10.21 -17.59
C ILE A 229 -11.25 10.65 -16.44
N PRO A 230 -11.08 10.11 -15.22
CA PRO A 230 -11.81 10.55 -14.05
C PRO A 230 -11.66 12.06 -13.86
N ILE A 231 -12.79 12.78 -13.82
CA ILE A 231 -12.82 14.23 -13.65
C ILE A 231 -13.79 14.62 -12.54
N ALA A 232 -13.34 15.50 -11.66
CA ALA A 232 -14.18 16.20 -10.68
C ALA A 232 -14.19 17.70 -10.94
N VAL A 233 -15.31 18.34 -10.64
CA VAL A 233 -15.42 19.80 -10.58
C VAL A 233 -15.38 20.26 -9.13
N ILE A 234 -14.51 21.22 -8.86
CA ILE A 234 -14.28 21.77 -7.55
C ILE A 234 -14.72 23.24 -7.59
N PHE A 235 -15.80 23.54 -6.89
CA PHE A 235 -16.16 24.92 -6.62
C PHE A 235 -15.29 25.45 -5.49
N THR A 236 -14.54 26.51 -5.76
CA THR A 236 -13.62 27.14 -4.81
C THR A 236 -14.18 28.46 -4.30
N GLN A 237 -13.59 28.98 -3.22
CA GLN A 237 -13.94 30.29 -2.64
C GLN A 237 -15.40 30.32 -2.14
N ALA A 238 -15.86 29.23 -1.51
CA ALA A 238 -17.24 29.15 -1.00
C ALA A 238 -17.58 30.21 0.06
N ASP A 239 -16.57 30.83 0.67
CA ASP A 239 -16.66 31.94 1.63
C ASP A 239 -17.19 33.27 1.06
N VAL A 240 -17.28 33.40 -0.27
CA VAL A 240 -17.66 34.66 -0.93
C VAL A 240 -19.13 34.70 -1.38
N VAL A 241 -19.89 33.64 -1.14
CA VAL A 241 -21.25 33.45 -1.68
C VAL A 241 -22.20 32.94 -0.59
N SER A 242 -23.50 33.19 -0.75
CA SER A 242 -24.52 32.59 0.11
C SER A 242 -24.75 31.12 -0.24
N ASP A 243 -25.19 30.31 0.73
CA ASP A 243 -25.54 28.90 0.50
C ASP A 243 -26.55 28.73 -0.65
N GLU A 244 -27.57 29.60 -0.69
CA GLU A 244 -28.61 29.58 -1.73
C GLU A 244 -28.05 29.82 -3.14
N ASP A 245 -27.08 30.73 -3.29
CA ASP A 245 -26.48 31.03 -4.58
C ASP A 245 -25.44 29.98 -4.98
N ALA A 246 -24.73 29.40 -4.01
CA ALA A 246 -23.86 28.24 -4.23
C ALA A 246 -24.65 27.05 -4.77
N GLU A 247 -25.78 26.72 -4.13
CA GLU A 247 -26.69 25.65 -4.55
C GLU A 247 -27.21 25.86 -5.97
N LYS A 248 -27.65 27.07 -6.32
CA LYS A 248 -28.12 27.40 -7.68
C LYS A 248 -27.03 27.22 -8.73
N LEU A 249 -25.80 27.66 -8.43
CA LEU A 249 -24.69 27.55 -9.38
C LEU A 249 -24.30 26.08 -9.58
N ILE A 250 -24.19 25.31 -8.50
CA ILE A 250 -23.93 23.86 -8.55
C ILE A 250 -25.03 23.14 -9.34
N GLN A 251 -26.30 23.48 -9.11
CA GLN A 251 -27.42 22.88 -9.82
C GLN A 251 -27.35 23.17 -11.33
N THR A 252 -27.05 24.41 -11.71
CA THR A 252 -26.84 24.82 -13.10
C THR A 252 -25.72 24.01 -13.77
N PHE A 253 -24.62 23.76 -13.05
CA PHE A 253 -23.54 22.91 -13.53
C PHE A 253 -23.97 21.46 -13.70
N LYS A 254 -24.64 20.88 -12.69
CA LYS A 254 -25.09 19.47 -12.69
C LYS A 254 -26.08 19.19 -13.82
N GLU A 255 -26.97 20.13 -14.14
CA GLU A 255 -27.88 20.05 -15.28
C GLU A 255 -27.12 20.01 -16.61
N SER A 256 -26.05 20.78 -16.72
CA SER A 256 -25.22 20.86 -17.92
C SER A 256 -24.28 19.64 -18.08
N CYS A 257 -23.81 19.08 -16.97
CA CYS A 257 -22.82 18.00 -16.88
C CYS A 257 -23.28 16.88 -15.92
N PRO A 258 -24.34 16.13 -16.23
CA PRO A 258 -24.91 15.14 -15.33
C PRO A 258 -23.91 14.01 -15.02
N GLY A 259 -23.87 13.61 -13.74
CA GLY A 259 -23.00 12.53 -13.24
C GLY A 259 -21.52 12.89 -13.17
N VAL A 260 -21.15 14.18 -13.29
CA VAL A 260 -19.81 14.64 -12.92
C VAL A 260 -19.82 14.97 -11.42
N PRO A 261 -18.91 14.40 -10.62
CA PRO A 261 -18.83 14.69 -9.19
C PRO A 261 -18.41 16.14 -8.95
N VAL A 262 -19.07 16.75 -7.97
CA VAL A 262 -18.88 18.16 -7.60
C VAL A 262 -18.49 18.23 -6.13
N PHE A 263 -17.47 19.01 -5.82
CA PHE A 263 -16.98 19.27 -4.46
C PHE A 263 -16.87 20.76 -4.22
N GLU A 264 -16.99 21.15 -2.96
CA GLU A 264 -16.86 22.54 -2.52
C GLU A 264 -15.66 22.65 -1.58
N VAL A 265 -14.83 23.68 -1.79
CA VAL A 265 -13.66 23.94 -0.96
C VAL A 265 -13.56 25.43 -0.65
N SER A 266 -13.14 25.72 0.58
CA SER A 266 -12.74 27.07 0.98
C SER A 266 -11.42 27.01 1.74
N LYS A 267 -10.73 28.15 1.78
CA LYS A 267 -9.60 28.38 2.68
C LYS A 267 -10.05 28.75 4.08
N ASP A 268 -11.30 29.20 4.22
CA ASP A 268 -11.87 29.57 5.50
C ASP A 268 -12.15 28.31 6.32
N PRO A 269 -11.41 28.09 7.43
CA PRO A 269 -11.63 26.93 8.28
C PRO A 269 -12.99 26.96 8.99
N GLU A 270 -13.65 28.13 9.12
CA GLU A 270 -14.94 28.26 9.80
C GLU A 270 -16.09 27.59 9.04
N LEU A 271 -15.97 27.46 7.72
CA LEU A 271 -16.97 26.81 6.88
C LEU A 271 -16.97 25.27 7.01
N GLY A 272 -15.95 24.68 7.63
CA GLY A 272 -15.84 23.22 7.77
C GLY A 272 -15.72 22.45 6.45
N LEU A 273 -15.59 23.14 5.31
CA LEU A 273 -15.43 22.52 4.00
C LEU A 273 -14.05 21.88 3.89
N SER A 274 -14.04 20.59 3.59
CA SER A 274 -12.83 19.76 3.63
C SER A 274 -12.57 19.10 2.28
N VAL A 275 -11.29 18.93 1.95
CA VAL A 275 -10.85 18.19 0.77
C VAL A 275 -10.93 16.66 0.94
N GLU A 276 -11.37 16.15 2.09
CA GLU A 276 -11.41 14.70 2.36
C GLU A 276 -12.32 13.95 1.39
N ASP A 277 -13.52 14.46 1.09
CA ASP A 277 -14.43 13.79 0.14
C ASP A 277 -13.87 13.80 -1.30
N LEU A 278 -13.16 14.87 -1.68
CA LEU A 278 -12.44 14.94 -2.95
C LEU A 278 -11.31 13.91 -3.01
N ILE A 279 -10.55 13.75 -1.91
CA ILE A 279 -9.48 12.77 -1.80
C ILE A 279 -10.04 11.34 -1.85
N ASP A 280 -11.13 11.07 -1.14
CA ASP A 280 -11.78 9.76 -1.11
C ASP A 280 -12.31 9.38 -2.49
N TRP A 281 -12.99 10.31 -3.17
CA TRP A 281 -13.44 10.11 -4.54
C TRP A 281 -12.27 9.87 -5.50
N ALA A 282 -11.21 10.68 -5.40
CA ALA A 282 -10.02 10.52 -6.24
C ALA A 282 -9.35 9.15 -6.01
N TYR A 283 -9.24 8.69 -4.76
CA TYR A 283 -8.70 7.38 -4.40
C TYR A 283 -9.50 6.23 -5.04
N GLU A 284 -10.82 6.35 -5.04
CA GLU A 284 -11.73 5.32 -5.55
C GLU A 284 -11.79 5.28 -7.09
N ASN A 285 -11.55 6.41 -7.75
CA ASN A 285 -11.71 6.54 -9.19
C ASN A 285 -10.39 6.54 -9.97
N ILE A 286 -9.25 6.77 -9.31
CA ILE A 286 -7.93 6.67 -9.95
C ILE A 286 -7.54 5.20 -10.20
N ASP A 287 -6.70 5.00 -11.23
CA ASP A 287 -6.16 3.70 -11.59
C ASP A 287 -5.47 3.02 -10.39
N GLU A 288 -5.76 1.73 -10.20
CA GLU A 288 -5.24 0.93 -9.07
C GLU A 288 -3.71 0.92 -9.01
N SER A 289 -3.04 0.97 -10.17
CA SER A 289 -1.57 0.96 -10.26
C SER A 289 -0.88 2.19 -9.67
N VAL A 290 -1.59 3.32 -9.56
CA VAL A 290 -1.05 4.60 -9.05
C VAL A 290 -1.76 5.07 -7.78
N ARG A 291 -2.84 4.40 -7.38
CA ARG A 291 -3.68 4.73 -6.21
C ARG A 291 -2.88 4.84 -4.91
N HIS A 292 -1.95 3.91 -4.70
CA HIS A 292 -1.12 3.91 -3.49
C HIS A 292 -0.17 5.13 -3.44
N ALA A 293 0.41 5.53 -4.58
CA ALA A 293 1.20 6.76 -4.66
C ALA A 293 0.33 7.99 -4.40
N PHE A 294 -0.87 8.05 -5.01
CA PHE A 294 -1.81 9.14 -4.79
C PHE A 294 -2.08 9.35 -3.30
N ILE A 295 -2.48 8.31 -2.58
CA ILE A 295 -2.83 8.47 -1.16
C ILE A 295 -1.62 8.75 -0.29
N THR A 296 -0.43 8.26 -0.67
CA THR A 296 0.82 8.60 0.01
C THR A 296 1.15 10.08 -0.19
N ALA A 297 0.90 10.61 -1.39
CA ALA A 297 1.20 11.99 -1.76
C ALA A 297 0.34 13.05 -1.07
N VAL A 298 -0.91 12.75 -0.71
CA VAL A 298 -1.80 13.74 -0.06
C VAL A 298 -1.46 13.92 1.42
N LYS A 299 -1.65 15.15 1.94
CA LYS A 299 -1.43 15.48 3.37
C LYS A 299 -2.49 14.89 4.29
N ARG A 300 -3.72 14.76 3.78
CA ARG A 300 -4.93 14.30 4.45
C ARG A 300 -5.23 12.84 4.09
N GLY A 301 -6.49 12.42 3.98
CA GLY A 301 -6.85 11.07 3.57
C GLY A 301 -6.53 10.02 4.63
N PHE A 302 -6.55 10.40 5.92
CA PHE A 302 -6.13 9.55 7.02
C PHE A 302 -6.92 8.23 7.08
N ASN A 303 -8.20 8.25 6.69
CA ASN A 303 -9.02 7.06 6.64
C ASN A 303 -8.51 6.05 5.60
N LYS A 304 -8.19 6.51 4.38
CA LYS A 304 -7.67 5.65 3.31
C LYS A 304 -6.24 5.18 3.61
N LYS A 305 -5.36 6.04 4.15
CA LYS A 305 -4.01 5.63 4.63
C LYS A 305 -4.12 4.53 5.69
N ASN A 306 -5.01 4.69 6.68
CA ASN A 306 -5.28 3.66 7.69
C ASN A 306 -5.82 2.35 7.08
N ALA A 307 -6.70 2.44 6.07
CA ALA A 307 -7.23 1.26 5.39
C ALA A 307 -6.15 0.47 4.64
N GLU A 308 -5.22 1.15 3.97
CA GLU A 308 -4.08 0.51 3.33
C GLU A 308 -3.13 -0.13 4.33
N ALA A 309 -2.79 0.58 5.41
CA ALA A 309 -1.97 0.04 6.47
C ALA A 309 -2.60 -1.19 7.12
N LYS A 310 -3.92 -1.17 7.37
CA LYS A 310 -4.69 -2.33 7.84
C LYS A 310 -4.55 -3.55 6.94
N ASN A 311 -4.57 -3.37 5.63
CA ASN A 311 -4.39 -4.48 4.69
C ASN A 311 -2.96 -5.06 4.75
N VAL A 312 -1.95 -4.19 4.88
CA VAL A 312 -0.55 -4.60 5.08
C VAL A 312 -0.39 -5.38 6.38
N ILE A 313 -0.98 -4.90 7.48
CA ILE A 313 -0.94 -5.56 8.79
C ILE A 313 -1.59 -6.94 8.74
N LYS A 314 -2.80 -7.05 8.16
CA LYS A 314 -3.51 -8.33 8.00
C LYS A 314 -2.70 -9.34 7.19
N LEU A 315 -2.13 -8.91 6.06
CA LEU A 315 -1.32 -9.76 5.20
C LEU A 315 -0.11 -10.32 5.97
N HIS A 316 0.66 -9.45 6.61
CA HIS A 316 1.88 -9.86 7.30
C HIS A 316 1.60 -10.64 8.60
N SER A 317 0.47 -10.40 9.27
CA SER A 317 0.01 -11.22 10.40
C SER A 317 -0.37 -12.63 9.95
N GLY A 318 -1.06 -12.75 8.80
CA GLY A 318 -1.36 -14.05 8.19
C GLY A 318 -0.10 -14.83 7.78
N ILE A 319 0.90 -14.14 7.22
CA ILE A 319 2.22 -14.74 6.93
C ILE A 319 2.88 -15.24 8.22
N ALA A 320 2.88 -14.44 9.28
CA ALA A 320 3.45 -14.82 10.57
C ALA A 320 2.77 -16.06 11.19
N ALA A 321 1.44 -16.18 11.05
CA ALA A 321 0.70 -17.37 11.49
C ALA A 321 1.21 -18.64 10.80
N SER A 322 1.51 -18.58 9.50
CA SER A 322 2.00 -19.72 8.73
C SER A 322 3.41 -20.16 9.13
N SER A 323 4.26 -19.22 9.53
CA SER A 323 5.64 -19.48 9.98
C SER A 323 5.72 -20.12 11.37
N ALA A 324 4.63 -20.17 12.13
CA ALA A 324 4.57 -20.82 13.43
C ALA A 324 3.96 -22.25 13.38
N ALA A 325 3.63 -22.74 12.17
CA ALA A 325 3.10 -24.08 11.98
C ALA A 325 4.19 -25.18 11.87
N THR A 326 5.47 -24.81 11.88
CA THR A 326 6.59 -25.76 11.82
C THR A 326 6.98 -26.24 13.23
N PRO A 327 7.23 -27.55 13.45
CA PRO A 327 7.58 -28.08 14.77
C PRO A 327 8.98 -27.72 15.30
N VAL A 328 9.74 -26.84 14.64
CA VAL A 328 11.15 -26.59 14.97
C VAL A 328 11.32 -25.23 15.65
N PRO A 329 11.66 -25.20 16.96
CA PRO A 329 11.85 -23.96 17.70
C PRO A 329 12.86 -23.04 17.01
N PHE A 330 12.50 -21.77 16.82
CA PHE A 330 13.37 -20.69 16.33
C PHE A 330 13.91 -20.81 14.89
N SER A 331 13.62 -21.88 14.15
CA SER A 331 14.08 -22.03 12.76
C SER A 331 13.50 -20.98 11.79
N ASP A 332 12.34 -20.41 12.12
CA ASP A 332 11.66 -19.39 11.33
C ASP A 332 11.86 -17.94 11.85
N ALA A 333 12.67 -17.74 12.91
CA ALA A 333 12.87 -16.42 13.51
C ALA A 333 13.42 -15.37 12.51
N PRO A 334 14.40 -15.68 11.63
CA PRO A 334 14.88 -14.71 10.63
C PRO A 334 13.81 -14.33 9.59
N LEU A 335 12.94 -15.28 9.21
CA LEU A 335 11.85 -15.03 8.25
C LEU A 335 10.76 -14.17 8.87
N LEU A 336 10.39 -14.44 10.12
CA LEU A 336 9.40 -13.67 10.86
C LEU A 336 9.86 -12.22 11.08
N VAL A 337 11.13 -12.03 11.44
CA VAL A 337 11.72 -10.69 11.58
C VAL A 337 11.74 -9.97 10.23
N ALA A 338 12.14 -10.63 9.14
CA ALA A 338 12.11 -10.04 7.81
C ALA A 338 10.69 -9.62 7.39
N ASN A 339 9.69 -10.47 7.66
CA ASN A 339 8.28 -10.15 7.41
C ASN A 339 7.82 -8.90 8.18
N GLN A 340 8.22 -8.76 9.45
CA GLN A 340 7.91 -7.57 10.25
C GLN A 340 8.65 -6.32 9.76
N VAL A 341 9.92 -6.44 9.35
CA VAL A 341 10.68 -5.33 8.73
C VAL A 341 9.97 -4.81 7.48
N THR A 342 9.56 -5.70 6.57
CA THR A 342 8.81 -5.33 5.36
C THR A 342 7.47 -4.68 5.71
N MET A 343 6.74 -5.20 6.70
CA MET A 343 5.49 -4.62 7.16
C MET A 343 5.67 -3.19 7.64
N LEU A 344 6.65 -2.96 8.52
CA LEU A 344 6.93 -1.65 9.09
C LEU A 344 7.36 -0.66 8.01
N ALA A 345 8.25 -1.07 7.10
CA ALA A 345 8.71 -0.23 5.99
C ALA A 345 7.55 0.21 5.08
N LYS A 346 6.58 -0.69 4.81
CA LYS A 346 5.37 -0.35 4.03
C LYS A 346 4.47 0.63 4.78
N ILE A 347 4.20 0.39 6.08
CA ILE A 347 3.37 1.28 6.89
C ILE A 347 3.97 2.68 6.93
N THR A 348 5.27 2.81 7.25
CA THR A 348 5.92 4.12 7.29
C THR A 348 5.95 4.79 5.93
N SER A 349 5.99 4.03 4.85
CA SER A 349 5.91 4.57 3.48
C SER A 349 4.52 5.09 3.13
N ILE A 350 3.43 4.37 3.47
CA ILE A 350 2.03 4.82 3.27
C ILE A 350 1.81 6.20 3.92
N TRP A 351 2.37 6.37 5.11
CA TRP A 351 2.26 7.61 5.86
C TRP A 351 3.25 8.69 5.40
N ASP A 352 4.09 8.43 4.40
CA ASP A 352 5.17 9.32 3.96
C ASP A 352 6.00 9.89 5.13
N ILE A 353 6.44 8.99 6.01
CA ILE A 353 7.28 9.37 7.15
C ILE A 353 8.68 9.72 6.61
N GLN A 354 9.01 11.00 6.60
CA GLN A 354 10.34 11.48 6.24
C GLN A 354 11.30 11.36 7.43
N GLY A 355 12.61 11.31 7.17
CA GLY A 355 13.61 11.19 8.23
C GLY A 355 13.64 9.81 8.90
N VAL A 356 13.19 8.74 8.21
CA VAL A 356 13.27 7.37 8.74
C VAL A 356 14.67 6.98 9.20
N ASP A 357 15.72 7.57 8.60
CA ASP A 357 17.09 7.35 9.05
C ASP A 357 17.29 7.71 10.51
N SER A 358 16.72 8.81 11.02
CA SER A 358 16.86 9.20 12.43
C SER A 358 16.03 8.32 13.35
N ILE A 359 14.82 7.91 12.92
CA ILE A 359 13.96 7.00 13.68
C ILE A 359 14.56 5.59 13.78
N VAL A 360 15.24 5.15 12.71
CA VAL A 360 15.83 3.81 12.61
C VAL A 360 17.22 3.79 13.26
N SER A 361 18.04 4.84 13.11
CA SER A 361 19.41 4.88 13.64
C SER A 361 19.53 5.30 15.10
N GLY A 362 18.68 6.23 15.57
CA GLY A 362 18.69 6.75 16.94
C GLY A 362 17.34 6.73 17.65
N GLY A 363 16.28 6.22 17.02
CA GLY A 363 14.92 6.17 17.55
C GLY A 363 14.36 4.77 17.77
N THR A 364 13.12 4.71 18.27
CA THR A 364 12.46 3.49 18.77
C THR A 364 12.20 2.41 17.71
N LEU A 365 12.13 2.72 16.41
CA LEU A 365 12.02 1.67 15.39
C LEU A 365 13.26 0.76 15.37
N GLY A 366 14.45 1.30 15.67
CA GLY A 366 15.65 0.50 15.90
C GLY A 366 15.51 -0.39 17.15
N GLN A 367 14.84 0.08 18.19
CA GLN A 367 14.57 -0.71 19.41
C GLN A 367 13.44 -1.73 19.25
N ILE A 368 12.54 -1.57 18.27
CA ILE A 368 11.62 -2.64 17.86
C ILE A 368 12.43 -3.86 17.46
N SER A 369 13.57 -3.70 16.78
CA SER A 369 14.40 -4.83 16.39
C SER A 369 14.94 -5.62 17.59
N THR A 370 15.38 -4.91 18.64
CA THR A 370 15.92 -5.54 19.85
C THR A 370 14.81 -6.17 20.69
N GLN A 371 13.61 -5.59 20.71
CA GLN A 371 12.46 -6.15 21.43
C GLN A 371 11.75 -7.27 20.67
N VAL A 372 11.56 -7.16 19.36
CA VAL A 372 11.08 -8.24 18.49
C VAL A 372 12.03 -9.42 18.56
N GLY A 373 13.34 -9.18 18.39
CA GLY A 373 14.36 -10.21 18.54
C GLY A 373 14.33 -10.88 19.91
N ARG A 374 14.31 -10.11 21.00
CA ARG A 374 14.26 -10.64 22.38
C ARG A 374 12.92 -11.30 22.74
N THR A 375 11.80 -10.85 22.18
CA THR A 375 10.47 -11.41 22.46
C THR A 375 10.30 -12.75 21.76
N LEU A 376 10.76 -12.85 20.50
CA LEU A 376 10.78 -14.10 19.75
C LEU A 376 11.72 -15.15 20.35
N VAL A 377 12.84 -14.74 20.95
CA VAL A 377 13.87 -15.64 21.52
C VAL A 377 13.63 -15.96 23.00
N GLY A 378 12.93 -15.11 23.76
CA GLY A 378 13.00 -15.15 25.23
C GLY A 378 11.77 -15.64 26.00
N ASN A 379 10.54 -15.21 25.70
CA ASN A 379 9.43 -15.34 26.67
C ASN A 379 8.03 -15.11 26.08
N LEU A 380 7.73 -15.56 24.86
CA LEU A 380 6.37 -15.43 24.29
C LEU A 380 5.25 -16.04 25.18
N ALA A 381 5.57 -17.10 25.94
CA ALA A 381 4.64 -17.70 26.92
C ALA A 381 4.20 -16.73 28.04
N LYS A 382 5.00 -15.69 28.36
CA LYS A 382 4.66 -14.67 29.37
C LYS A 382 3.77 -13.55 28.83
N LEU A 383 3.58 -13.48 27.52
CA LEU A 383 2.70 -12.49 26.88
C LEU A 383 1.25 -12.96 26.75
N ILE A 384 0.97 -14.23 27.04
CA ILE A 384 -0.39 -14.77 27.11
C ILE A 384 -0.93 -14.48 28.53
N PRO A 385 -2.00 -13.66 28.67
CA PRO A 385 -2.61 -13.43 29.97
C PRO A 385 -3.06 -14.76 30.60
N GLY A 386 -2.48 -15.14 31.76
CA GLY A 386 -2.89 -16.31 32.53
C GLY A 386 -2.15 -17.64 32.26
N ALA A 387 -1.24 -17.72 31.28
CA ALA A 387 -0.58 -18.99 30.89
C ALA A 387 0.73 -19.30 31.65
N GLY A 388 0.91 -18.78 32.86
CA GLY A 388 2.21 -18.76 33.54
C GLY A 388 2.81 -20.12 33.95
N GLN A 389 2.11 -21.26 33.82
CA GLN A 389 2.60 -22.53 34.40
C GLN A 389 2.32 -23.85 33.63
N ALA A 390 1.74 -23.83 32.43
CA ALA A 390 1.40 -25.10 31.74
C ALA A 390 1.98 -25.21 30.32
N ALA A 391 2.91 -26.17 30.18
CA ALA A 391 3.22 -26.92 28.96
C ALA A 391 3.90 -26.19 27.79
N GLY A 392 5.23 -26.35 27.70
CA GLY A 392 5.98 -26.49 26.44
C GLY A 392 6.10 -25.24 25.55
N TYR A 393 7.26 -25.06 24.92
CA TYR A 393 7.59 -23.90 24.06
C TYR A 393 6.88 -23.89 22.68
N ILE A 394 5.58 -24.21 22.61
CA ILE A 394 4.82 -24.13 21.37
C ILE A 394 4.27 -22.70 21.22
N ILE A 395 4.93 -21.89 20.39
CA ILE A 395 4.35 -20.64 19.90
C ILE A 395 3.27 -21.06 18.90
N ASN A 396 1.99 -21.03 19.30
CA ASN A 396 0.92 -21.31 18.35
C ASN A 396 0.78 -20.16 17.33
N ALA A 397 0.25 -20.47 16.15
CA ALA A 397 0.07 -19.51 15.05
C ALA A 397 -0.68 -18.24 15.46
N SER A 398 -1.61 -18.35 16.42
CA SER A 398 -2.39 -17.24 16.96
C SER A 398 -1.51 -16.20 17.67
N VAL A 399 -0.57 -16.64 18.51
CA VAL A 399 0.34 -15.72 19.22
C VAL A 399 1.27 -14.99 18.25
N ALA A 400 1.82 -15.69 17.24
CA ALA A 400 2.68 -15.09 16.24
C ALA A 400 1.93 -14.05 15.36
N SER A 401 0.70 -14.40 14.95
CA SER A 401 -0.20 -13.49 14.23
C SER A 401 -0.57 -12.27 15.07
N GLY A 402 -1.00 -12.47 16.32
CA GLY A 402 -1.43 -11.41 17.23
C GLY A 402 -0.30 -10.44 17.56
N LEU A 403 0.92 -10.94 17.82
CA LEU A 403 2.08 -10.08 18.03
C LEU A 403 2.42 -9.25 16.79
N THR A 404 2.40 -9.87 15.62
CA THR A 404 2.66 -9.17 14.35
C THR A 404 1.60 -8.09 14.09
N ALA A 405 0.32 -8.41 14.33
CA ALA A 405 -0.78 -7.46 14.21
C ALA A 405 -0.59 -6.28 15.18
N ALA A 406 -0.33 -6.57 16.46
CA ALA A 406 -0.17 -5.55 17.50
C ALA A 406 0.98 -4.58 17.23
N ILE A 407 2.13 -5.08 16.76
CA ILE A 407 3.26 -4.24 16.34
C ILE A 407 2.86 -3.35 15.17
N GLY A 408 2.21 -3.93 14.15
CA GLY A 408 1.74 -3.18 12.98
C GLY A 408 0.75 -2.08 13.35
N TRP A 409 -0.22 -2.38 14.22
CA TRP A 409 -1.20 -1.41 14.71
C TRP A 409 -0.58 -0.29 15.52
N ALA A 410 0.35 -0.62 16.42
CA ALA A 410 1.05 0.36 17.23
C ALA A 410 1.84 1.34 16.36
N VAL A 411 2.62 0.86 15.40
CA VAL A 411 3.38 1.74 14.49
C VAL A 411 2.46 2.57 13.59
N ASN A 412 1.39 1.98 13.06
CA ASN A 412 0.41 2.73 12.27
C ASN A 412 -0.24 3.86 13.07
N ASP A 413 -0.60 3.62 14.33
CA ASP A 413 -1.17 4.63 15.23
C ASP A 413 -0.18 5.77 15.53
N LEU A 414 1.11 5.45 15.74
CA LEU A 414 2.15 6.46 15.91
C LEU A 414 2.35 7.31 14.65
N CYS A 415 2.37 6.68 13.47
CA CYS A 415 2.43 7.40 12.19
C CYS A 415 1.22 8.35 12.02
N TYR A 416 0.01 7.87 12.33
CA TYR A 416 -1.20 8.68 12.29
C TYR A 416 -1.12 9.89 13.23
N ARG A 417 -0.77 9.66 14.50
CA ARG A 417 -0.64 10.74 15.51
C ARG A 417 0.38 11.78 15.08
N TYR A 418 1.56 11.33 14.63
CA TYR A 418 2.61 12.22 14.15
C TYR A 418 2.13 13.08 12.97
N LYS A 419 1.55 12.47 11.93
CA LYS A 419 1.08 13.21 10.75
C LYS A 419 -0.10 14.13 11.04
N LYS A 420 -1.00 13.73 11.95
CA LYS A 420 -2.10 14.59 12.40
C LYS A 420 -1.58 15.82 13.13
N ASP A 421 -0.66 15.65 14.07
CA ASP A 421 -0.11 16.76 14.83
C ASP A 421 0.75 17.70 13.97
N MET A 422 1.47 17.17 12.96
CA MET A 422 2.11 17.99 11.92
C MET A 422 1.09 18.84 11.14
N LEU A 423 -0.05 18.24 10.77
CA LEU A 423 -1.10 18.93 10.01
C LEU A 423 -1.75 20.04 10.84
N ASP A 424 -1.90 19.82 12.16
CA ASP A 424 -2.41 20.80 13.12
C ASP A 424 -1.39 21.91 13.45
N GLY A 425 -0.24 21.95 12.76
CA GLY A 425 0.78 22.99 12.91
C GLY A 425 1.62 22.89 14.19
N LYS A 426 1.58 21.75 14.90
CA LYS A 426 2.38 21.55 16.11
C LYS A 426 3.85 21.32 15.72
N ASN A 427 4.76 21.92 16.48
CA ASN A 427 6.18 21.63 16.36
C ASN A 427 6.47 20.24 16.95
N VAL A 428 6.46 19.22 16.08
CA VAL A 428 6.59 17.81 16.48
C VAL A 428 7.97 17.26 16.18
N ASP A 429 8.61 16.74 17.21
CA ASP A 429 9.80 15.92 17.08
C ASP A 429 9.37 14.46 16.90
N ILE A 430 9.70 13.89 15.74
CA ILE A 430 9.35 12.51 15.40
C ILE A 430 9.89 11.50 16.42
N GLN A 431 11.02 11.78 17.07
CA GLN A 431 11.60 10.89 18.07
C GLN A 431 10.71 10.77 19.32
N LYS A 432 9.93 11.80 19.65
CA LYS A 432 9.01 11.78 20.80
C LYS A 432 7.77 10.94 20.56
N TYR A 433 7.32 10.83 19.31
CA TYR A 433 6.17 9.99 18.95
C TYR A 433 6.57 8.52 18.94
N PHE A 434 7.72 8.25 18.35
CA PHE A 434 8.34 6.93 18.36
C PHE A 434 9.24 6.84 19.59
N ASP A 435 8.65 6.86 20.78
CA ASP A 435 9.29 6.52 22.05
C ASP A 435 9.03 5.05 22.44
N SER A 436 10.00 4.44 23.10
CA SER A 436 10.01 3.01 23.39
C SER A 436 8.96 2.58 24.40
N GLU A 437 8.69 3.41 25.40
CA GLU A 437 7.70 3.15 26.42
C GLU A 437 6.30 3.30 25.82
N VAL A 438 6.09 4.36 25.04
CA VAL A 438 4.84 4.61 24.30
C VAL A 438 4.54 3.44 23.38
N LEU A 439 5.53 2.97 22.62
CA LEU A 439 5.34 1.86 21.70
C LEU A 439 5.04 0.55 22.44
N GLN A 440 5.79 0.23 23.51
CA GLN A 440 5.53 -0.97 24.31
C GLN A 440 4.12 -0.98 24.89
N GLU A 441 3.66 0.17 25.37
CA GLU A 441 2.32 0.31 25.91
C GLU A 441 1.25 0.11 24.83
N LEU A 442 1.42 0.69 23.64
CA LEU A 442 0.53 0.46 22.50
C LEU A 442 0.52 -1.01 22.08
N ILE A 443 1.68 -1.67 21.99
CA ILE A 443 1.75 -3.10 21.65
C ILE A 443 0.99 -3.93 22.68
N LYS A 444 1.17 -3.68 23.99
CA LYS A 444 0.41 -4.38 25.04
C LYS A 444 -1.10 -4.15 24.91
N GLN A 445 -1.51 -2.92 24.60
CA GLN A 445 -2.93 -2.60 24.39
C GLN A 445 -3.53 -3.33 23.19
N TYR A 446 -2.82 -3.38 22.07
CA TYR A 446 -3.30 -4.12 20.88
C TYR A 446 -3.22 -5.63 21.07
N MET A 447 -2.20 -6.16 21.76
CA MET A 447 -2.11 -7.58 22.11
C MET A 447 -3.32 -8.06 22.93
N LYS A 448 -3.82 -7.24 23.86
CA LYS A 448 -5.05 -7.53 24.62
C LYS A 448 -6.33 -7.50 23.79
N LYS A 449 -6.31 -6.92 22.59
CA LYS A 449 -7.45 -6.87 21.67
C LYS A 449 -7.42 -8.01 20.65
N GLU A 450 -6.23 -8.50 20.32
CA GLU A 450 -5.98 -9.56 19.33
C GLU A 450 -6.01 -10.98 19.96
N LEU A 451 -5.80 -11.08 21.28
CA LEU A 451 -5.96 -12.29 22.11
C LEU A 451 -7.27 -12.24 22.87
#